data_AF-A0AA37GHP5-F1
#
_entry.id   AF-A0AA37GHP5-F1
#
_cell.length_a   1.000
_cell.length_b   1.000
_cell.length_c   1.000
_cell.angle_alpha   90.00
_cell.angle_beta   90.00
_cell.angle_gamma   90.00
#
_symmetry.space_group_name_H-M   'P 1'
#
loop_
_entity.id
_entity.type
_entity.pdbx_description
1 polymer ?
#
loop_
_entity_poly.entity_id
_entity_poly.type
_entity_poly.pdbx_seq_one_letter_code
_entity_poly.pdbx_strand_id
1 'polypeptide(L)'
;MPDSSSSFRLWCDDFRPANVLIDENDNVLGAIDWEFAYVGPTQFVLDSPWWLLLDMPEMWDDGIENWTCVYEKRLQTWLLALEEAEKEMSSGSFLLSAYMRESWETGRFWLNYAARKSWAFDTVYWKYLDERFFGECGENIPTEELWKTRVHLLSPKEQAAMELLVQIKMEESKERVLVEWEAVQARQRLSSFLFD
;
A
#
# COMPACT_ATOMS: atom_id res chain seq x y z
N MET A 1 3.17 5.80 -18.24
CA MET A 1 3.90 6.20 -17.01
C MET A 1 4.91 7.27 -17.38
N PRO A 2 5.02 8.37 -16.60
CA PRO A 2 6.15 9.28 -16.72
C PRO A 2 7.48 8.52 -16.52
N ASP A 3 8.56 9.07 -17.07
CA ASP A 3 9.89 8.44 -17.10
C ASP A 3 10.31 7.93 -15.71
N SER A 4 10.72 6.67 -15.63
CA SER A 4 11.17 6.02 -14.39
C SER A 4 12.56 6.49 -13.95
N SER A 5 13.21 7.34 -14.75
CA SER A 5 14.43 8.05 -14.37
C SER A 5 14.22 9.16 -13.31
N SER A 6 12.97 9.41 -12.88
CA SER A 6 12.63 10.56 -12.04
C SER A 6 13.09 10.46 -10.58
N SER A 7 13.56 11.61 -10.09
CA SER A 7 14.12 11.83 -8.76
C SER A 7 13.13 11.60 -7.63
N PHE A 8 13.59 11.07 -6.50
CA PHE A 8 12.85 11.12 -5.25
C PHE A 8 12.64 12.58 -4.78
N ARG A 9 11.50 12.85 -4.15
CA ARG A 9 11.12 14.17 -3.62
C ARG A 9 10.62 14.04 -2.19
N LEU A 10 10.57 15.16 -1.48
CA LEU A 10 9.83 15.23 -0.22
C LEU A 10 8.35 14.93 -0.50
N TRP A 11 7.80 13.99 0.25
CA TRP A 11 6.46 13.46 0.11
C TRP A 11 5.78 13.40 1.48
N CYS A 12 4.48 13.68 1.52
CA CYS A 12 3.64 13.52 2.71
C CYS A 12 2.37 12.79 2.32
N ASP A 13 2.00 11.76 3.09
CA ASP A 13 0.81 10.95 2.83
C ASP A 13 -0.49 11.60 3.34
N ASP A 14 -0.39 12.63 4.17
CA ASP A 14 -1.52 13.18 4.93
C ASP A 14 -1.86 14.64 4.56
N PHE A 15 -2.00 14.91 3.27
CA PHE A 15 -2.57 16.18 2.78
C PHE A 15 -4.11 16.20 2.78
N ARG A 16 -4.72 15.58 3.80
CA ARG A 16 -6.17 15.64 3.99
C ARG A 16 -6.62 17.09 4.25
N PRO A 17 -7.90 17.43 4.01
CA PRO A 17 -8.39 18.81 4.12
C PRO A 17 -8.08 19.50 5.46
N ALA A 18 -8.05 18.75 6.57
CA ALA A 18 -7.71 19.28 7.89
C ALA A 18 -6.28 19.88 7.99
N ASN A 19 -5.38 19.49 7.08
CA ASN A 19 -3.99 19.92 7.04
C ASN A 19 -3.72 21.03 6.00
N VAL A 20 -4.78 21.57 5.37
CA VAL A 20 -4.68 22.67 4.40
C VAL A 20 -5.32 23.93 4.98
N LEU A 21 -4.56 25.02 5.05
CA LEU A 21 -5.05 26.31 5.51
C LEU A 21 -5.60 27.11 4.32
N ILE A 22 -6.77 27.71 4.49
CA ILE A 22 -7.42 28.58 3.51
C ILE A 22 -7.75 29.95 4.12
N ASP A 23 -7.85 30.99 3.28
CA ASP A 23 -8.35 32.31 3.69
C ASP A 23 -9.89 32.43 3.56
N GLU A 24 -10.42 33.61 3.81
CA GLU A 24 -11.86 33.91 3.72
C GLU A 24 -12.44 33.85 2.28
N ASN A 25 -11.57 33.77 1.27
CA ASN A 25 -11.93 33.70 -0.15
C ASN A 25 -11.59 32.31 -0.73
N ASP A 26 -11.43 31.29 0.11
CA ASP A 26 -11.07 29.91 -0.24
C ASP A 26 -9.69 29.76 -0.93
N ASN A 27 -8.79 30.74 -0.81
CA ASN A 27 -7.43 30.62 -1.35
C ASN A 27 -6.57 29.77 -0.42
N VAL A 28 -5.82 28.82 -0.99
CA VAL A 28 -4.85 28.00 -0.25
C VAL A 28 -3.69 28.86 0.25
N LEU A 29 -3.54 28.96 1.57
CA LEU A 29 -2.44 29.68 2.24
C LEU A 29 -1.22 28.79 2.48
N GLY A 30 -1.43 27.49 2.65
CA GLY A 30 -0.35 26.52 2.84
C GLY A 30 -0.82 25.19 3.41
N ALA A 31 0.09 24.21 3.44
CA ALA A 31 -0.12 22.92 4.07
C ALA A 31 0.72 22.81 5.35
N ILE A 32 0.13 22.26 6.40
CA ILE A 32 0.76 22.02 7.71
C ILE A 32 0.99 20.52 7.92
N ASP A 33 1.43 20.14 9.12
CA ASP A 33 1.52 18.76 9.56
C ASP A 33 2.54 17.89 8.76
N TRP A 34 3.78 18.36 8.72
CA TRP A 34 4.88 17.73 7.97
C TRP A 34 5.66 16.68 8.79
N GLU A 35 5.19 16.30 9.98
CA GLU A 35 5.96 15.48 10.93
C GLU A 35 6.27 14.06 10.44
N PHE A 36 5.49 13.55 9.48
CA PHE A 36 5.68 12.24 8.85
C PHE A 36 6.13 12.34 7.37
N ALA A 37 6.62 13.50 6.94
CA ALA A 37 7.12 13.64 5.58
C ALA A 37 8.43 12.85 5.37
N TYR A 38 8.59 12.24 4.20
CA TYR A 38 9.74 11.42 3.85
C TYR A 38 10.15 11.60 2.39
N VAL A 39 11.29 11.04 2.01
CA VAL A 39 11.77 11.07 0.63
C VAL A 39 11.14 9.90 -0.13
N GLY A 40 10.25 10.19 -1.08
CA GLY A 40 9.46 9.19 -1.82
C GLY A 40 9.55 9.36 -3.34
N PRO A 41 9.17 8.32 -4.12
CA PRO A 41 9.03 8.42 -5.57
C PRO A 41 7.99 9.47 -5.96
N THR A 42 8.32 10.31 -6.94
CA THR A 42 7.39 11.31 -7.50
C THR A 42 6.10 10.70 -8.04
N GLN A 43 6.15 9.44 -8.44
CA GLN A 43 5.05 8.69 -9.04
C GLN A 43 3.88 8.47 -8.06
N PHE A 44 4.07 8.67 -6.76
CA PHE A 44 2.96 8.61 -5.81
C PHE A 44 1.90 9.69 -6.06
N VAL A 45 2.25 10.81 -6.71
CA VAL A 45 1.28 11.84 -7.11
C VAL A 45 0.27 11.35 -8.15
N LEU A 46 0.56 10.23 -8.81
CA LEU A 46 -0.28 9.65 -9.85
C LEU A 46 -1.43 8.83 -9.29
N ASP A 47 -1.40 8.52 -8.00
CA ASP A 47 -2.46 7.75 -7.37
C ASP A 47 -3.46 8.68 -6.70
N SER A 48 -4.71 8.25 -6.68
CA SER A 48 -5.75 8.99 -5.97
C SER A 48 -5.46 9.05 -4.45
N PRO A 49 -5.83 10.14 -3.77
CA PRO A 49 -5.55 10.28 -2.35
C PRO A 49 -6.42 9.34 -1.51
N TRP A 50 -5.82 8.53 -0.65
CA TRP A 50 -6.58 7.63 0.24
C TRP A 50 -7.56 8.38 1.16
N TRP A 51 -7.25 9.62 1.53
CA TRP A 51 -8.02 10.42 2.49
C TRP A 51 -9.33 11.01 1.94
N LEU A 52 -9.79 10.64 0.72
CA LEU A 52 -11.09 11.12 0.21
C LEU A 52 -12.28 10.81 1.12
N LEU A 53 -12.19 9.74 1.91
CA LEU A 53 -13.20 9.37 2.91
C LEU A 53 -12.87 9.86 4.33
N LEU A 54 -11.74 10.54 4.50
CA LEU A 54 -11.20 11.03 5.78
C LEU A 54 -10.89 9.94 6.82
N ASP A 55 -11.05 8.67 6.45
CA ASP A 55 -10.80 7.52 7.27
C ASP A 55 -10.06 6.44 6.47
N MET A 56 -9.22 5.69 7.17
CA MET A 56 -8.32 4.72 6.56
C MET A 56 -9.07 3.45 6.16
N PRO A 57 -8.75 2.83 4.99
CA PRO A 57 -9.36 1.59 4.53
C PRO A 57 -9.44 0.48 5.59
N GLU A 58 -8.36 0.32 6.38
CA GLU A 58 -8.26 -0.71 7.42
C GLU A 58 -8.97 -0.36 8.74
N MET A 59 -9.36 0.90 8.93
CA MET A 59 -10.05 1.38 10.14
C MET A 59 -11.56 1.54 9.94
N TRP A 60 -12.04 1.35 8.70
CA TRP A 60 -13.44 1.53 8.35
C TRP A 60 -14.35 0.52 9.05
N ASP A 61 -15.34 1.00 9.81
CA ASP A 61 -16.25 0.18 10.63
C ASP A 61 -16.97 -0.92 9.83
N ASP A 62 -17.41 -0.61 8.61
CA ASP A 62 -18.11 -1.55 7.72
C ASP A 62 -17.14 -2.43 6.89
N GLY A 63 -15.83 -2.34 7.14
CA GLY A 63 -14.79 -3.09 6.46
C GLY A 63 -14.28 -2.47 5.16
N ILE A 64 -13.12 -2.94 4.72
CA ILE A 64 -12.38 -2.39 3.59
C ILE A 64 -13.11 -2.53 2.24
N GLU A 65 -13.95 -3.55 2.06
CA GLU A 65 -14.81 -3.69 0.89
C GLU A 65 -15.88 -2.60 0.82
N ASN A 66 -16.51 -2.28 1.94
CA ASN A 66 -17.47 -1.19 2.01
C ASN A 66 -16.76 0.15 1.73
N TRP A 67 -15.61 0.36 2.37
CA TRP A 67 -14.75 1.53 2.12
C TRP A 67 -14.44 1.67 0.63
N THR A 68 -14.06 0.58 -0.05
CA THR A 68 -13.75 0.55 -1.49
C THR A 68 -14.94 0.98 -2.34
N CYS A 69 -16.14 0.47 -2.04
CA CYS A 69 -17.38 0.82 -2.74
C CYS A 69 -17.77 2.30 -2.56
N VAL A 70 -17.58 2.84 -1.35
CA VAL A 70 -17.84 4.26 -1.05
C VAL A 70 -16.78 5.14 -1.70
N TYR A 71 -15.51 4.74 -1.61
CA TYR A 71 -14.36 5.44 -2.16
C TYR A 71 -14.48 5.58 -3.66
N GLU A 72 -14.82 4.51 -4.38
CA GLU A 72 -14.99 4.53 -5.84
C GLU A 72 -16.01 5.60 -6.29
N LYS A 73 -17.12 5.76 -5.55
CA LYS A 73 -18.12 6.80 -5.85
C LYS A 73 -17.56 8.20 -5.63
N ARG A 74 -16.81 8.41 -4.55
CA ARG A 74 -16.18 9.72 -4.24
C ARG A 74 -15.02 10.04 -5.18
N LEU A 75 -14.28 9.01 -5.59
CA LEU A 75 -13.22 9.12 -6.58
C LEU A 75 -13.77 9.68 -7.89
N GLN A 76 -14.95 9.27 -8.35
CA GLN A 76 -15.55 9.87 -9.55
C GLN A 76 -15.79 11.38 -9.39
N THR A 77 -16.27 11.83 -8.22
CA THR A 77 -16.44 13.26 -7.95
C THR A 77 -15.10 14.00 -7.93
N TRP A 78 -14.08 13.42 -7.29
CA TRP A 78 -12.72 13.96 -7.28
C TRP A 78 -12.14 14.11 -8.69
N LEU A 79 -12.25 13.06 -9.51
CA LEU A 79 -11.75 13.04 -10.87
C LEU A 79 -12.44 14.10 -11.74
N LEU A 80 -13.76 14.29 -11.61
CA LEU A 80 -14.48 15.34 -12.33
C LEU A 80 -13.98 16.76 -11.97
N ALA A 81 -13.73 17.01 -10.68
CA ALA A 81 -13.18 18.30 -10.24
C ALA A 81 -11.75 18.50 -10.76
N LEU A 82 -10.94 17.44 -10.76
CA LEU A 82 -9.58 17.48 -11.26
C LEU A 82 -9.53 17.71 -12.78
N GLU A 83 -10.41 17.05 -13.54
CA GLU A 83 -10.57 17.25 -14.98
C GLU A 83 -11.00 18.70 -15.32
N GLU A 84 -11.82 19.34 -14.48
CA GLU A 84 -12.18 20.75 -14.67
C GLU A 84 -10.98 21.67 -14.42
N ALA A 85 -10.26 21.46 -13.31
CA ALA A 85 -9.05 22.23 -13.00
C ALA A 85 -7.95 22.06 -14.07
N GLU A 86 -7.83 20.86 -14.65
CA GLU A 86 -6.90 20.56 -15.74
C GLU A 86 -7.24 21.30 -17.04
N LYS A 87 -8.50 21.67 -17.31
CA LYS A 87 -8.89 22.45 -18.50
C LYS A 87 -8.35 23.87 -18.47
N GLU A 88 -8.15 24.43 -17.28
CA GLU A 88 -7.57 25.76 -17.09
C GLU A 88 -6.03 25.75 -17.28
N MET A 89 -5.42 24.56 -17.31
CA MET A 89 -3.99 24.40 -17.59
C MET A 89 -3.67 24.47 -19.10
N SER A 90 -2.42 24.83 -19.41
CA SER A 90 -1.92 24.91 -20.78
C SER A 90 -2.00 23.56 -21.51
N SER A 91 -2.37 23.59 -22.80
CA SER A 91 -2.46 22.40 -23.65
C SER A 91 -1.14 21.61 -23.69
N GLY A 92 -1.21 20.29 -23.48
CA GLY A 92 -0.04 19.40 -23.39
C GLY A 92 0.44 19.12 -21.97
N SER A 93 -0.30 19.59 -20.96
CA SER A 93 -0.09 19.27 -19.55
C SER A 93 -0.35 17.79 -19.24
N PHE A 94 0.36 17.32 -18.23
CA PHE A 94 0.23 15.99 -17.66
C PHE A 94 -1.14 15.86 -16.94
N LEU A 95 -2.00 14.96 -17.40
CA LEU A 95 -3.37 14.78 -16.86
C LEU A 95 -3.36 13.82 -15.66
N LEU A 96 -3.32 14.36 -14.45
CA LEU A 96 -3.37 13.59 -13.22
C LEU A 96 -4.67 12.79 -13.09
N SER A 97 -5.80 13.35 -13.53
CA SER A 97 -7.10 12.66 -13.53
C SER A 97 -7.05 11.31 -14.23
N ALA A 98 -6.47 11.26 -15.44
CA ALA A 98 -6.32 10.04 -16.21
C ALA A 98 -5.45 9.00 -15.48
N TYR A 99 -4.33 9.43 -14.89
CA TYR A 99 -3.43 8.55 -14.14
C TYR A 99 -4.04 8.05 -12.83
N MET A 100 -4.79 8.88 -12.13
CA MET A 100 -5.47 8.51 -10.88
C MET A 100 -6.60 7.52 -11.17
N ARG A 101 -7.32 7.69 -12.28
CA ARG A 101 -8.32 6.73 -12.77
C ARG A 101 -7.67 5.38 -13.09
N GLU A 102 -6.62 5.38 -13.91
CA GLU A 102 -5.83 4.19 -14.23
C GLU A 102 -5.28 3.52 -12.95
N SER A 103 -4.83 4.32 -11.97
CA SER A 103 -4.29 3.79 -10.71
C SER A 103 -5.27 2.91 -9.94
N TRP A 104 -6.55 3.29 -9.97
CA TRP A 104 -7.61 2.60 -9.29
C TRP A 104 -8.00 1.32 -10.02
N GLU A 105 -8.23 1.42 -11.34
CA GLU A 105 -8.63 0.29 -12.19
C GLU A 105 -7.57 -0.82 -12.22
N THR A 106 -6.30 -0.45 -12.34
CA THR A 106 -5.17 -1.40 -12.38
C THR A 106 -4.83 -1.98 -11.00
N GLY A 107 -5.26 -1.34 -9.92
CA GLY A 107 -4.85 -1.70 -8.55
C GLY A 107 -3.49 -1.13 -8.12
N ARG A 108 -2.88 -0.26 -8.94
CA ARG A 108 -1.64 0.46 -8.58
C ARG A 108 -1.81 1.27 -7.29
N PHE A 109 -3.01 1.84 -7.08
CA PHE A 109 -3.37 2.50 -5.84
C PHE A 109 -3.10 1.59 -4.62
N TRP A 110 -3.59 0.35 -4.66
CA TRP A 110 -3.41 -0.60 -3.56
C TRP A 110 -1.96 -1.04 -3.38
N LEU A 111 -1.22 -1.21 -4.48
CA LEU A 111 0.20 -1.54 -4.44
C LEU A 111 1.00 -0.44 -3.72
N ASN A 112 0.81 0.81 -4.14
CA ASN A 112 1.50 1.95 -3.54
C ASN A 112 0.97 2.27 -2.14
N TYR A 113 -0.31 1.99 -1.84
CA TYR A 113 -0.85 2.10 -0.48
C TYR A 113 -0.19 1.09 0.46
N ALA A 114 -0.14 -0.19 0.07
CA ALA A 114 0.50 -1.26 0.85
C ALA A 114 2.01 -1.03 1.05
N ALA A 115 2.69 -0.46 0.05
CA ALA A 115 4.10 -0.10 0.16
C ALA A 115 4.37 1.01 1.20
N ARG A 116 3.39 1.89 1.47
CA ARG A 116 3.51 3.00 2.43
C ARG A 116 2.95 2.67 3.81
N LYS A 117 1.95 1.78 3.88
CA LYS A 117 1.23 1.44 5.11
C LYS A 117 1.45 -0.03 5.48
N SER A 118 2.54 -0.30 6.20
CA SER A 118 2.92 -1.66 6.60
C SER A 118 1.86 -2.37 7.43
N TRP A 119 1.06 -1.64 8.21
CA TRP A 119 -0.01 -2.21 9.04
C TRP A 119 -1.13 -2.83 8.20
N ALA A 120 -1.52 -2.18 7.10
CA ALA A 120 -2.59 -2.66 6.21
C ALA A 120 -2.11 -3.70 5.19
N PHE A 121 -0.80 -3.95 5.12
CA PHE A 121 -0.18 -4.72 4.05
C PHE A 121 -0.84 -6.09 3.85
N ASP A 122 -1.02 -6.87 4.92
CA ASP A 122 -1.54 -8.24 4.80
C ASP A 122 -2.98 -8.25 4.24
N THR A 123 -3.86 -7.42 4.79
CA THR A 123 -5.25 -7.31 4.32
C THR A 123 -5.32 -6.81 2.88
N VAL A 124 -4.51 -5.79 2.53
CA VAL A 124 -4.49 -5.24 1.18
C VAL A 124 -3.92 -6.24 0.17
N TYR A 125 -2.86 -6.95 0.57
CA TYR A 125 -2.23 -7.96 -0.26
C TYR A 125 -3.22 -9.05 -0.65
N TRP A 126 -3.85 -9.70 0.33
CA TRP A 126 -4.75 -10.82 0.06
C TRP A 126 -6.02 -10.41 -0.67
N LYS A 127 -6.59 -9.23 -0.37
CA LYS A 127 -7.85 -8.80 -0.97
C LYS A 127 -7.72 -8.15 -2.35
N TYR A 128 -6.63 -7.42 -2.61
CA TYR A 128 -6.55 -6.55 -3.79
C TYR A 128 -5.36 -6.83 -4.70
N LEU A 129 -4.29 -7.47 -4.21
CA LEU A 129 -3.05 -7.64 -4.96
C LEU A 129 -2.80 -9.08 -5.38
N ASP A 130 -2.94 -10.05 -4.47
CA ASP A 130 -2.51 -11.43 -4.67
C ASP A 130 -3.05 -12.04 -5.98
N GLU A 131 -4.36 -12.01 -6.18
CA GLU A 131 -4.96 -12.62 -7.38
C GLU A 131 -4.59 -11.90 -8.68
N ARG A 132 -4.24 -10.62 -8.62
CA ARG A 132 -3.81 -9.86 -9.81
C ARG A 132 -2.44 -10.31 -10.31
N PHE A 133 -1.58 -10.78 -9.41
CA PHE A 133 -0.22 -11.23 -9.75
C PHE A 133 -0.12 -12.74 -9.89
N PHE A 134 -0.92 -13.50 -9.14
CA PHE A 134 -0.76 -14.95 -8.99
C PHE A 134 -2.00 -15.76 -9.41
N GLY A 135 -3.06 -15.10 -9.90
CA GLY A 135 -4.30 -15.75 -10.34
C GLY A 135 -5.24 -16.10 -9.18
N GLU A 136 -6.38 -16.72 -9.45
CA GLU A 136 -7.41 -16.98 -8.43
C GLU A 136 -6.90 -17.90 -7.29
N CYS A 137 -7.30 -17.61 -6.05
CA CYS A 137 -7.01 -18.47 -4.89
C CYS A 137 -7.92 -19.70 -4.81
N GLY A 138 -9.03 -19.72 -5.54
CA GLY A 138 -10.11 -20.72 -5.43
C GLY A 138 -11.22 -20.26 -4.48
N GLU A 139 -12.41 -20.84 -4.62
CA GLU A 139 -13.60 -20.39 -3.86
C GLU A 139 -13.61 -20.91 -2.41
N ASN A 140 -14.10 -20.08 -1.48
CA ASN A 140 -14.40 -20.42 -0.08
C ASN A 140 -13.20 -20.85 0.79
N ILE A 141 -11.99 -20.37 0.50
CA ILE A 141 -10.82 -20.60 1.36
C ILE A 141 -10.81 -19.55 2.49
N PRO A 142 -10.72 -19.97 3.76
CA PRO A 142 -10.57 -19.04 4.87
C PRO A 142 -9.33 -18.16 4.73
N THR A 143 -9.38 -16.91 5.18
CA THR A 143 -8.25 -15.97 5.07
C THR A 143 -6.97 -16.53 5.69
N GLU A 144 -7.05 -17.24 6.83
CA GLU A 144 -5.89 -17.89 7.45
C GLU A 144 -5.24 -19.02 6.63
N GLU A 145 -5.92 -19.51 5.59
CA GLU A 145 -5.44 -20.61 4.74
C GLU A 145 -5.01 -20.15 3.34
N LEU A 146 -5.26 -18.89 2.95
CA LEU A 146 -4.93 -18.37 1.62
C LEU A 146 -3.46 -18.57 1.26
N TRP A 147 -2.55 -18.42 2.22
CA TRP A 147 -1.12 -18.64 1.99
C TRP A 147 -0.79 -20.06 1.49
N LYS A 148 -1.59 -21.07 1.86
CA LYS A 148 -1.39 -22.46 1.41
C LYS A 148 -1.57 -22.60 -0.09
N THR A 149 -2.41 -21.77 -0.71
CA THR A 149 -2.62 -21.77 -2.17
C THR A 149 -1.37 -21.28 -2.91
N ARG A 150 -0.47 -20.55 -2.23
CA ARG A 150 0.72 -19.92 -2.81
C ARG A 150 2.03 -20.63 -2.50
N VAL A 151 2.02 -21.66 -1.64
CA VAL A 151 3.24 -22.43 -1.29
C VAL A 151 3.93 -23.00 -2.54
N HIS A 152 3.17 -23.36 -3.57
CA HIS A 152 3.72 -23.87 -4.84
C HIS A 152 4.56 -22.87 -5.63
N LEU A 153 4.47 -21.56 -5.32
CA LEU A 153 5.31 -20.52 -5.92
C LEU A 153 6.76 -20.58 -5.39
N LEU A 154 6.96 -21.18 -4.22
CA LEU A 154 8.28 -21.39 -3.63
C LEU A 154 8.96 -22.59 -4.29
N SER A 155 10.26 -22.47 -4.54
CA SER A 155 11.10 -23.59 -4.96
C SER A 155 11.16 -24.70 -3.88
N PRO A 156 11.54 -25.95 -4.24
CA PRO A 156 11.68 -27.02 -3.25
C PRO A 156 12.66 -26.69 -2.12
N LYS A 157 13.69 -25.88 -2.40
CA LYS A 157 14.64 -25.40 -1.38
C LYS A 157 13.94 -24.44 -0.42
N GLU A 158 13.21 -23.46 -0.96
CA GLU A 158 12.42 -22.48 -0.18
C GLU A 158 11.39 -23.14 0.72
N GLN A 159 10.66 -24.13 0.20
CA GLN A 159 9.70 -24.91 0.99
C GLN A 159 10.39 -25.66 2.14
N ALA A 160 11.55 -26.28 1.89
CA ALA A 160 12.29 -27.01 2.93
C ALA A 160 12.81 -26.09 4.05
N ALA A 161 13.30 -24.88 3.74
CA ALA A 161 13.71 -23.97 4.81
C ALA A 161 12.52 -23.34 5.55
N MET A 162 11.40 -23.11 4.87
CA MET A 162 10.16 -22.68 5.52
C MET A 162 9.71 -23.71 6.56
N GLU A 163 9.64 -25.00 6.18
CA GLU A 163 9.33 -26.11 7.09
C GLU A 163 10.26 -26.15 8.31
N LEU A 164 11.58 -26.03 8.08
CA LEU A 164 12.57 -25.99 9.15
C LEU A 164 12.35 -24.79 10.09
N LEU A 165 12.09 -23.59 9.53
CA LEU A 165 11.83 -22.39 10.31
C LEU A 165 10.57 -22.55 11.17
N VAL A 166 9.49 -23.08 10.58
CA VAL A 166 8.23 -23.36 11.30
C VAL A 166 8.47 -24.34 12.44
N GLN A 167 9.19 -25.44 12.21
CA GLN A 167 9.50 -26.41 13.25
C GLN A 167 10.25 -25.78 14.43
N ILE A 168 11.24 -24.94 14.15
CA ILE A 168 12.00 -24.27 15.21
C ILE A 168 11.12 -23.28 15.97
N LYS A 169 10.29 -22.49 15.26
CA LYS A 169 9.38 -21.54 15.90
C LYS A 169 8.32 -22.22 16.77
N MET A 170 7.83 -23.38 16.34
CA MET A 170 6.91 -24.19 17.14
C MET A 170 7.56 -24.71 18.42
N GLU A 171 8.85 -25.08 18.40
CA GLU A 171 9.59 -25.47 19.61
C GLU A 171 9.84 -24.26 20.53
N GLU A 172 10.34 -23.14 19.98
CA GLU A 172 10.56 -21.89 20.71
C GLU A 172 9.26 -21.38 21.38
N SER A 173 8.11 -21.60 20.75
CA SER A 173 6.79 -21.17 21.26
C SER A 173 6.35 -21.90 22.54
N LYS A 174 6.96 -23.05 22.88
CA LYS A 174 6.67 -23.79 24.12
C LYS A 174 7.28 -23.10 25.33
N GLU A 175 8.49 -22.59 25.17
CA GLU A 175 9.25 -21.90 26.22
C GLU A 175 8.84 -20.42 26.36
N ARG A 176 8.41 -19.79 25.25
CA ARG A 176 7.93 -18.39 25.19
C ARG A 176 8.94 -17.36 25.72
N VAL A 177 10.22 -17.62 25.49
CA VAL A 177 11.31 -16.72 25.90
C VAL A 177 11.57 -15.67 24.82
N LEU A 178 11.58 -14.40 25.22
CA LEU A 178 12.08 -13.31 24.39
C LEU A 178 13.60 -13.41 24.31
N VAL A 179 14.11 -13.74 23.12
CA VAL A 179 15.54 -13.81 22.86
C VAL A 179 16.02 -12.44 22.38
N GLU A 180 16.91 -11.81 23.14
CA GLU A 180 17.66 -10.64 22.68
C GLU A 180 18.79 -11.10 21.75
N TRP A 181 18.75 -10.64 20.51
CA TRP A 181 19.75 -11.01 19.51
C TRP A 181 20.77 -9.90 19.33
N GLU A 182 22.05 -10.25 19.50
CA GLU A 182 23.15 -9.41 19.01
C GLU A 182 23.15 -9.38 17.48
N ALA A 183 23.51 -8.24 16.87
CA ALA A 183 23.42 -8.05 15.41
C ALA A 183 24.20 -9.09 14.59
N VAL A 184 25.26 -9.69 15.15
CA VAL A 184 26.03 -10.77 14.51
C VAL A 184 25.25 -12.08 14.57
N GLN A 185 24.67 -12.41 15.72
CA GLN A 185 23.88 -13.63 15.92
C GLN A 185 22.60 -13.61 15.07
N ALA A 186 21.92 -12.45 15.01
CA ALA A 186 20.75 -12.26 14.14
C ALA A 186 21.09 -12.51 12.65
N ARG A 187 22.24 -12.00 12.17
CA ARG A 187 22.69 -12.22 10.80
C ARG A 187 23.05 -13.68 10.51
N GLN A 188 23.77 -14.34 11.43
CA GLN A 188 24.07 -15.76 11.31
C GLN A 188 22.79 -16.61 11.30
N ARG A 189 21.83 -16.26 12.16
CA ARG A 189 20.53 -16.90 12.20
C ARG A 189 19.77 -16.71 10.88
N LEU A 190 19.71 -15.50 10.36
CA LEU A 190 19.09 -15.23 9.05
C LEU A 190 19.78 -16.02 7.94
N SER A 191 21.12 -15.99 7.87
CA SER A 191 21.86 -16.73 6.85
C SER A 191 21.65 -18.24 6.89
N SER A 192 21.31 -18.80 8.06
CA SER A 192 20.97 -20.23 8.16
C SER A 192 19.67 -20.61 7.43
N PHE A 193 18.85 -19.62 7.06
CA PHE A 193 17.61 -19.79 6.30
C PHE A 193 17.68 -19.22 4.88
N LEU A 194 18.73 -18.47 4.54
CA LEU A 194 18.93 -17.93 3.20
C LEU A 194 19.65 -18.96 2.33
N PHE A 195 19.23 -19.08 1.09
CA PHE A 195 19.84 -19.96 0.09
C PHE A 195 20.98 -19.23 -0.62
N ASP A 196 22.07 -19.93 -0.91
CA ASP A 196 23.15 -19.46 -1.79
C ASP A 196 22.68 -19.33 -3.25
#